data_AF-A0A437QXS1-F1
#
_entry.id   AF-A0A437QXS1-F1
#
_cell.length_a   1.000
_cell.length_b   1.000
_cell.length_c   1.000
_cell.angle_alpha   90.00
_cell.angle_beta   90.00
_cell.angle_gamma   90.00
#
_symmetry.space_group_name_H-M   'P 1'
#
loop_
_entity.id
_entity.type
_entity.pdbx_description
1 polymer ?
#
loop_
_entity_poly.entity_id
_entity_poly.type
_entity_poly.pdbx_seq_one_letter_code
_entity_poly.pdbx_strand_id
1 'polypeptide(L)'
;MTMTSENLFAAFEAQTLDPACFKHRDHIAAAFEMLRRYDFVEAASKYAVSLRAMAEKAGAPEKFNATITLAFLSLIAERMEEGADTDDFAAFEKANSDLESIDVIGRWYSKERMTCDAARKIFLLPDRAA
;
A
#
# COMPACT_ATOMS: atom_id res chain seq x y z
N MET A 1 15.54 -13.55 -9.80
CA MET A 1 14.81 -14.35 -8.81
C MET A 1 13.62 -13.54 -8.36
N THR A 2 12.40 -14.01 -8.59
CA THR A 2 11.19 -13.39 -8.07
C THR A 2 11.19 -13.57 -6.56
N MET A 3 11.12 -12.48 -5.80
CA MET A 3 11.07 -12.57 -4.33
C MET A 3 9.68 -13.10 -3.94
N THR A 4 9.62 -14.11 -3.07
CA THR A 4 8.34 -14.61 -2.55
C THR A 4 7.72 -13.56 -1.61
N SER A 5 6.39 -13.53 -1.47
CA SER A 5 5.67 -12.57 -0.63
C SER A 5 6.16 -12.57 0.82
N GLU A 6 6.46 -13.75 1.38
CA GLU A 6 7.01 -13.88 2.74
C GLU A 6 8.41 -13.26 2.90
N ASN A 7 9.30 -13.46 1.92
CA ASN A 7 10.65 -12.90 1.94
C ASN A 7 10.62 -11.37 1.72
N LEU A 8 9.70 -10.91 0.87
CA LEU A 8 9.43 -9.49 0.69
C LEU A 8 8.96 -8.83 1.98
N PHE A 9 8.02 -9.46 2.67
CA PHE A 9 7.48 -8.97 3.93
C PHE A 9 8.56 -8.87 5.01
N ALA A 10 9.38 -9.91 5.20
CA ALA A 10 10.44 -9.89 6.20
C ALA A 10 11.46 -8.76 5.94
N ALA A 11 11.83 -8.55 4.68
CA ALA A 11 12.71 -7.44 4.28
C ALA A 11 12.04 -6.07 4.41
N PHE A 12 10.73 -5.99 4.18
CA PHE A 12 9.93 -4.78 4.35
C PHE A 12 9.83 -4.35 5.82
N GLU A 13 9.53 -5.29 6.72
CA GLU A 13 9.52 -5.04 8.16
C GLU A 13 10.90 -4.67 8.69
N ALA A 14 11.95 -5.36 8.21
CA ALA A 14 13.32 -5.06 8.60
C ALA A 14 13.87 -3.76 7.96
N GLN A 15 13.11 -3.10 7.08
CA GLN A 15 13.53 -1.89 6.36
C GLN A 15 14.82 -2.08 5.54
N THR A 16 15.06 -3.31 5.08
CA THR A 16 16.28 -3.69 4.35
C THR A 16 16.11 -3.63 2.84
N LEU A 17 14.88 -3.46 2.34
CA LEU A 17 14.61 -3.29 0.92
C LEU A 17 15.36 -2.10 0.32
N ASP A 18 15.82 -2.29 -0.91
CA ASP A 18 16.32 -1.21 -1.75
C ASP A 18 15.12 -0.46 -2.36
N PRO A 19 14.93 0.83 -2.05
CA PRO A 19 13.85 1.64 -2.62
C PRO A 19 13.85 1.65 -4.16
N ALA A 20 15.00 1.50 -4.81
CA ALA A 20 15.08 1.48 -6.28
C ALA A 20 14.41 0.23 -6.88
N CYS A 21 14.38 -0.87 -6.13
CA CYS A 21 13.82 -2.14 -6.55
C CYS A 21 12.36 -2.34 -6.10
N PHE A 22 11.85 -1.52 -5.17
CA PHE A 22 10.49 -1.61 -4.65
C PHE A 22 9.48 -0.94 -5.60
N LYS A 23 8.78 -1.76 -6.39
CA LYS A 23 7.81 -1.31 -7.40
C LYS A 23 6.39 -1.38 -6.87
N HIS A 24 5.45 -0.82 -7.62
CA HIS A 24 4.02 -0.76 -7.25
C HIS A 24 3.45 -2.13 -6.84
N ARG A 25 3.77 -3.18 -7.60
CA ARG A 25 3.40 -4.57 -7.25
C ARG A 25 3.90 -4.99 -5.86
N ASP A 26 5.13 -4.62 -5.51
CA ASP A 26 5.72 -4.95 -4.21
C ASP A 26 5.03 -4.19 -3.07
N HIS A 27 4.53 -2.97 -3.33
CA HIS A 27 3.70 -2.25 -2.37
C HIS A 27 2.41 -3.01 -2.06
N ILE A 28 1.71 -3.52 -3.08
CA ILE A 28 0.46 -4.29 -2.93
C ILE A 28 0.74 -5.60 -2.20
N ALA A 29 1.79 -6.32 -2.59
CA ALA A 29 2.19 -7.58 -1.95
C ALA A 29 2.53 -7.38 -0.47
N ALA A 30 3.28 -6.32 -0.13
CA ALA A 30 3.61 -6.01 1.27
C ALA A 30 2.35 -5.62 2.08
N ALA A 31 1.43 -4.85 1.50
CA ALA A 31 0.15 -4.50 2.14
C ALA A 31 -0.72 -5.74 2.39
N PHE A 32 -0.84 -6.62 1.40
CA PHE A 32 -1.56 -7.89 1.51
C PHE A 32 -0.99 -8.78 2.64
N GLU A 33 0.33 -8.97 2.69
CA GLU A 33 0.97 -9.76 3.75
C GLU A 33 0.82 -9.12 5.14
N MET A 34 0.87 -7.79 5.25
CA MET A 34 0.59 -7.07 6.50
C MET A 34 -0.83 -7.35 7.00
N LEU A 35 -1.82 -7.26 6.12
CA LEU A 35 -3.23 -7.47 6.44
C LEU A 35 -3.55 -8.93 6.77
N ARG A 36 -2.75 -9.90 6.31
CA ARG A 36 -2.87 -11.30 6.74
C ARG A 36 -2.32 -11.57 8.14
N ARG A 37 -1.39 -10.74 8.62
CA ARG A 37 -0.64 -10.98 9.87
C ARG A 37 -1.11 -10.13 11.04
N TYR A 38 -1.69 -8.97 10.74
CA TYR A 38 -2.10 -7.97 11.72
C TYR A 38 -3.54 -7.54 11.46
N ASP A 39 -4.21 -7.05 12.51
CA ASP A 39 -5.45 -6.31 12.31
C ASP A 39 -5.20 -5.03 11.49
N PHE A 40 -6.28 -4.45 10.96
CA PHE A 40 -6.16 -3.30 10.07
C PHE A 40 -5.41 -2.10 10.68
N VAL A 41 -5.64 -1.80 11.96
CA VAL A 41 -5.06 -0.61 12.60
C VAL A 41 -3.57 -0.82 12.83
N GLU A 42 -3.17 -2.01 13.26
CA GLU A 42 -1.77 -2.37 13.42
C GLU A 42 -1.05 -2.43 12.06
N ALA A 43 -1.66 -3.05 11.04
CA ALA A 43 -1.14 -3.09 9.67
C ALA A 43 -0.95 -1.67 9.11
N ALA A 44 -1.91 -0.77 9.30
CA ALA A 44 -1.85 0.62 8.85
C ALA A 44 -0.67 1.39 9.45
N SER A 45 -0.46 1.24 10.76
CA SER A 45 0.65 1.87 11.46
C SER A 45 2.00 1.36 10.94
N LYS A 46 2.20 0.03 10.92
CA LYS A 46 3.45 -0.59 10.46
C LYS A 46 3.76 -0.27 9.01
N TYR A 47 2.78 -0.38 8.13
CA TYR A 47 2.93 -0.12 6.70
C TYR A 47 3.34 1.34 6.42
N ALA A 48 2.67 2.30 7.06
CA ALA A 48 2.99 3.71 6.91
C ALA A 48 4.40 4.05 7.44
N VAL A 49 4.80 3.48 8.58
CA VAL A 49 6.15 3.67 9.15
C VAL A 49 7.22 3.12 8.21
N SER A 50 7.05 1.91 7.70
CA SER A 50 8.02 1.28 6.79
C SER A 50 8.15 2.03 5.47
N LEU A 51 7.06 2.47 4.86
CA LEU A 51 7.12 3.26 3.62
C LEU A 51 7.74 4.64 3.81
N ARG A 52 7.46 5.29 4.95
CA ARG A 52 8.09 6.58 5.27
C ARG A 52 9.60 6.43 5.43
N ALA A 53 10.05 5.45 6.22
CA ALA A 53 11.46 5.18 6.43
C ALA A 53 12.18 4.81 5.11
N MET A 54 11.49 4.09 4.22
CA MET A 54 12.01 3.78 2.89
C MET A 54 12.21 5.04 2.04
N ALA A 55 11.24 5.95 2.02
CA ALA A 55 11.33 7.21 1.29
C ALA A 55 12.45 8.12 1.85
N GLU A 56 12.62 8.15 3.17
CA GLU A 56 13.70 8.85 3.86
C GLU A 56 15.08 8.27 3.51
N LYS A 57 15.24 6.95 3.57
CA LYS A 57 16.47 6.23 3.19
C LYS A 57 16.83 6.45 1.71
N ALA A 58 15.83 6.64 0.86
CA ALA A 58 16.01 6.98 -0.56
C ALA A 58 16.41 8.45 -0.79
N GLY A 59 16.46 9.29 0.24
CA GLY A 59 16.70 10.72 0.13
C GLY A 59 15.56 11.50 -0.52
N ALA A 60 14.35 10.91 -0.57
CA ALA A 60 13.18 11.46 -1.24
C ALA A 60 11.92 11.37 -0.33
N PRO A 61 11.94 11.96 0.88
CA PRO A 61 10.86 11.85 1.86
C PRO A 61 9.51 12.37 1.34
N GLU A 62 9.52 13.30 0.39
CA GLU A 62 8.33 13.86 -0.26
C GLU A 62 7.54 12.84 -1.09
N LYS A 63 8.15 11.71 -1.46
CA LYS A 63 7.47 10.63 -2.17
C LYS A 63 6.47 9.88 -1.29
N PHE A 64 6.66 9.88 0.03
CA PHE A 64 5.67 9.30 0.93
C PHE A 64 4.36 10.10 0.88
N ASN A 65 3.23 9.40 0.78
CA ASN A 65 1.91 10.02 0.78
C ASN A 65 0.94 9.24 1.68
N ALA A 66 0.68 9.77 2.88
CA ALA A 66 -0.16 9.12 3.88
C ALA A 66 -1.57 8.79 3.36
N THR A 67 -2.19 9.70 2.60
CA THR A 67 -3.53 9.49 2.06
C THR A 67 -3.56 8.36 1.04
N ILE A 68 -2.65 8.34 0.05
CA ILE A 68 -2.57 7.28 -0.95
C ILE A 68 -2.26 5.94 -0.28
N THR A 69 -1.28 5.91 0.62
CA THR A 69 -0.88 4.70 1.36
C THR A 69 -2.06 4.06 2.08
N LEU A 70 -2.83 4.84 2.85
CA LEU A 70 -3.95 4.30 3.62
C LEU A 70 -5.19 4.04 2.77
N ALA A 71 -5.41 4.79 1.70
CA ALA A 71 -6.49 4.50 0.74
C ALA A 71 -6.28 3.14 0.05
N PHE A 72 -5.05 2.85 -0.41
CA PHE A 72 -4.72 1.54 -0.97
C PHE A 72 -4.83 0.42 0.05
N LEU A 73 -4.30 0.61 1.27
CA LEU A 73 -4.39 -0.40 2.31
C LEU A 73 -5.86 -0.73 2.66
N SER A 74 -6.71 0.30 2.76
CA SER A 74 -8.15 0.12 3.02
C SER A 74 -8.83 -0.65 1.89
N LEU A 75 -8.57 -0.27 0.64
CA LEU A 75 -9.13 -0.96 -0.52
C LEU A 75 -8.67 -2.43 -0.60
N ILE A 76 -7.40 -2.71 -0.31
CA ILE A 76 -6.89 -4.08 -0.27
C ILE A 76 -7.59 -4.88 0.83
N ALA A 77 -7.74 -4.31 2.03
CA ALA A 77 -8.42 -4.97 3.14
C ALA A 77 -9.89 -5.30 2.81
N GLU A 78 -10.64 -4.35 2.24
CA GLU A 78 -12.03 -4.57 1.82
C GLU A 78 -12.12 -5.74 0.82
N ARG A 79 -11.24 -5.77 -0.18
CA ARG A 79 -11.26 -6.84 -1.20
C ARG A 79 -10.79 -8.19 -0.69
N MET A 80 -9.97 -8.21 0.36
CA MET A 80 -9.62 -9.45 1.07
C MET A 80 -10.84 -10.01 1.80
N GLU A 81 -11.64 -9.15 2.47
CA GLU A 81 -12.87 -9.59 3.14
C GLU A 81 -13.97 -10.05 2.17
N GLU A 82 -14.06 -9.45 0.98
CA GLU A 82 -15.03 -9.83 -0.05
C GLU A 82 -14.64 -11.11 -0.84
N GLY A 83 -13.34 -11.43 -0.88
CA GLY A 83 -12.77 -12.49 -1.70
C GLY A 83 -12.64 -13.84 -0.97
N ALA A 84 -12.70 -14.94 -1.73
CA ALA A 84 -12.57 -16.29 -1.16
C ALA A 84 -11.12 -16.81 -1.07
N ASP A 85 -10.18 -16.20 -1.80
CA ASP A 85 -8.80 -16.71 -1.94
C ASP A 85 -7.78 -15.67 -1.47
N THR A 86 -7.76 -15.46 -0.15
CA THR A 86 -6.80 -14.57 0.54
C THR A 86 -5.53 -15.29 0.97
N ASP A 87 -5.39 -16.57 0.61
CA ASP A 87 -4.24 -17.37 1.00
C ASP A 87 -3.06 -17.30 0.01
N ASP A 88 -3.33 -16.83 -1.21
CA ASP A 88 -2.32 -16.64 -2.25
C ASP A 88 -2.36 -15.22 -2.83
N PHE A 89 -1.22 -14.54 -2.75
CA PHE A 89 -1.08 -13.21 -3.33
C PHE A 89 -1.24 -13.23 -4.86
N ALA A 90 -0.79 -14.28 -5.56
CA ALA A 90 -0.91 -14.32 -7.02
C ALA A 90 -2.36 -14.46 -7.47
N ALA A 91 -3.17 -15.27 -6.78
CA ALA A 91 -4.61 -15.33 -6.98
C ALA A 91 -5.31 -13.99 -6.68
N PHE A 92 -4.98 -13.36 -5.55
CA PHE A 92 -5.51 -12.06 -5.17
C PHE A 92 -5.17 -10.98 -6.21
N GLU A 93 -3.91 -10.89 -6.62
CA GLU A 93 -3.41 -9.94 -7.62
C GLU A 93 -4.14 -10.11 -8.96
N LYS A 94 -4.31 -11.35 -9.42
CA LYS A 94 -5.01 -11.65 -10.66
C LYS A 94 -6.48 -11.22 -10.60
N ALA A 95 -7.17 -11.44 -9.48
CA ALA A 95 -8.55 -11.03 -9.29
C ALA A 95 -8.71 -9.51 -9.18
N ASN A 96 -7.65 -8.80 -8.81
CA ASN A 96 -7.63 -7.37 -8.47
C ASN A 96 -6.62 -6.58 -9.30
N SER A 97 -6.50 -6.91 -10.59
CA SER A 97 -5.47 -6.34 -11.48
C SER A 97 -5.57 -4.81 -11.66
N ASP A 98 -6.71 -4.21 -11.37
CA ASP A 98 -6.88 -2.76 -11.34
C ASP A 98 -6.09 -2.07 -10.20
N LEU A 99 -5.74 -2.80 -9.13
CA LEU A 99 -4.87 -2.28 -8.05
C LEU A 99 -3.48 -1.88 -8.56
N GLU A 100 -3.04 -2.36 -9.72
CA GLU A 100 -1.76 -1.94 -10.31
C GLU A 100 -1.72 -0.47 -10.74
N SER A 101 -2.88 0.18 -10.82
CA SER A 101 -2.98 1.60 -11.18
C SER A 101 -3.44 2.45 -10.00
N ILE A 102 -2.78 3.59 -9.81
CA ILE A 102 -3.22 4.65 -8.88
C ILE A 102 -4.62 5.17 -9.22
N ASP A 103 -5.07 5.04 -10.47
CA ASP A 103 -6.39 5.50 -10.89
C ASP A 103 -7.53 4.72 -10.22
N VAL A 104 -7.27 3.54 -9.66
CA VAL A 104 -8.26 2.72 -8.95
C VAL A 104 -8.90 3.49 -7.79
N ILE A 105 -8.11 4.26 -7.05
CA ILE A 105 -8.60 5.08 -5.94
C ILE A 105 -9.19 6.42 -6.42
N GLY A 106 -9.06 6.74 -7.70
CA GLY A 106 -9.59 7.95 -8.33
C GLY A 106 -11.12 8.05 -8.30
N ARG A 107 -11.82 6.94 -7.99
CA ARG A 107 -13.28 6.95 -7.74
C ARG A 107 -13.63 7.76 -6.49
N TRP A 108 -12.80 7.68 -5.46
CA TRP A 108 -13.02 8.33 -4.16
C TRP A 108 -12.21 9.63 -4.00
N TYR A 109 -11.08 9.74 -4.69
CA TYR A 109 -10.17 10.87 -4.54
C TYR A 109 -9.98 11.65 -5.84
N SER A 110 -10.12 12.97 -5.77
CA SER A 110 -9.66 13.86 -6.83
C SER A 110 -8.13 13.88 -6.92
N LYS A 111 -7.62 14.26 -8.10
CA LYS A 111 -6.17 14.41 -8.28
C LYS A 111 -5.64 15.50 -7.34
N GLU A 112 -6.37 16.59 -7.22
CA GLU A 112 -6.07 17.72 -6.35
C GLU A 112 -5.95 17.27 -4.90
N ARG A 113 -6.89 16.43 -4.42
CA ARG A 113 -6.86 15.85 -3.08
C ARG A 113 -5.63 14.96 -2.87
N MET A 114 -5.33 14.07 -3.81
CA MET A 114 -4.20 13.15 -3.72
C MET A 114 -2.84 13.85 -3.74
N THR A 115 -2.71 14.96 -4.48
CA THR A 115 -1.42 15.62 -4.69
C THR A 115 -1.13 16.79 -3.74
N CYS A 116 -2.09 17.22 -2.92
CA CYS A 116 -1.88 18.34 -2.01
C CYS A 116 -0.89 18.01 -0.87
N ASP A 117 -0.25 19.04 -0.32
CA ASP A 117 0.75 18.88 0.77
C ASP A 117 0.17 18.20 2.02
N ALA A 118 -1.12 18.43 2.30
CA ALA A 118 -1.79 17.80 3.43
C ALA A 118 -1.89 16.28 3.25
N ALA A 119 -2.18 15.80 2.03
CA ALA A 119 -2.29 14.37 1.73
C ALA A 119 -0.99 13.60 2.03
N ARG A 120 0.16 14.28 1.92
CA ARG A 120 1.46 13.68 2.26
C ARG A 120 1.65 13.46 3.76
N LYS A 121 1.09 14.35 4.56
CA LYS A 121 1.31 14.43 6.01
C LYS A 121 0.28 13.64 6.80
N ILE A 122 -0.98 13.68 6.37
CA ILE A 122 -2.12 13.09 7.08
C ILE A 122 -3.00 12.28 6.13
N PHE A 123 -3.81 11.38 6.70
CA PHE A 123 -4.91 10.77 5.98
C PHE A 123 -6.03 11.79 5.81
N LEU A 124 -6.39 12.07 4.56
CA LEU A 124 -7.56 12.85 4.22
C LEU A 124 -8.68 11.89 3.82
N LEU A 125 -9.91 12.17 4.25
CA LEU A 125 -11.08 11.46 3.77
C LEU A 125 -11.28 11.69 2.25
N PRO A 126 -11.97 10.76 1.55
CA PRO A 126 -12.44 10.96 0.17
C PRO A 126 -13.14 12.30 -0.04
N ASP A 127 -13.00 12.87 -1.23
CA ASP A 127 -13.64 14.13 -1.63
C ASP A 127 -14.57 13.99 -2.84
N ARG A 128 -14.69 12.79 -3.39
CA ARG A 128 -15.69 12.44 -4.41
C ARG A 128 -16.79 11.63 -3.77
N ALA A 129 -18.03 11.86 -4.20
CA ALA A 129 -19.13 10.95 -3.88
C ALA A 129 -18.83 9.60 -4.53
N ALA A 130 -18.83 8.54 -3.70
CA ALA A 130 -18.68 7.16 -4.15
C ALA A 130 -19.89 6.71 -4.98
#